data_AF-A0AAD0ASY1-F1
#
_entry.id   AF-A0AAD0ASY1-F1
#
_cell.length_a   1.000
_cell.length_b   1.000
_cell.length_c   1.000
_cell.angle_alpha   90.00
_cell.angle_beta   90.00
_cell.angle_gamma   90.00
#
_symmetry.space_group_name_H-M   'P 1'
#
loop_
_entity.id
_entity.type
_entity.pdbx_description
1 polymer ?
#
loop_
_entity_poly.entity_id
_entity_poly.type
_entity_poly.pdbx_seq_one_letter_code
_entity_poly.pdbx_strand_id
1 'polypeptide(L)' 'MDCKKIYDLLDRERRLNFKNRSELSDKLEFNNKQSFHIFMKRLEINKSNNQFNRICRILDILGYEIIIKKKY' A
#
# COMPACT_ATOMS: atom_id res chain seq x y z
N MET A 1 9.37 5.89 7.57
CA MET A 1 8.00 5.35 7.44
C MET A 1 8.07 3.85 7.70
N ASP A 2 7.17 3.31 8.50
CA ASP A 2 7.12 1.87 8.82
C ASP A 2 6.31 1.14 7.75
N CYS A 3 6.98 0.47 6.80
CA CYS A 3 6.32 -0.17 5.67
C CYS A 3 5.46 -1.37 6.10
N LYS A 4 5.78 -2.00 7.24
CA LYS A 4 4.99 -3.12 7.76
C LYS A 4 3.60 -2.65 8.21
N LYS A 5 3.52 -1.50 8.87
CA LYS A 5 2.22 -0.88 9.22
C LYS A 5 1.40 -0.54 7.98
N ILE A 6 2.03 -0.07 6.92
CA ILE A 6 1.36 0.21 5.64
C ILE A 6 0.84 -1.09 5.02
N TYR A 7 1.62 -2.17 5.04
CA TYR A 7 1.17 -3.49 4.60
C TYR A 7 -0.08 -3.94 5.36
N ASP A 8 -0.05 -3.87 6.69
CA ASP A 8 -1.18 -4.28 7.54
C ASP A 8 -2.43 -3.45 7.24
N LEU A 9 -2.26 -2.14 7.00
CA LEU A 9 -3.35 -1.24 6.61
C LEU A 9 -3.95 -1.65 5.26
N LEU A 10 -3.13 -1.86 4.24
CA LEU A 10 -3.59 -2.25 2.90
C LEU A 10 -4.24 -3.64 2.89
N ASP A 11 -3.72 -4.60 3.65
CA ASP A 11 -4.33 -5.93 3.73
C ASP A 11 -5.66 -5.90 4.51
N ARG A 12 -5.79 -5.04 5.52
CA ARG A 12 -7.08 -4.80 6.18
C ARG A 12 -8.09 -4.17 5.24
N GLU A 13 -7.68 -3.13 4.51
CA GLU A 13 -8.49 -2.46 3.49
C GLU A 13 -9.00 -3.46 2.46
N ARG A 14 -8.10 -4.31 1.95
CA ARG A 14 -8.43 -5.42 1.06
C ARG A 14 -9.50 -6.33 1.65
N ARG A 15 -9.35 -6.76 2.91
CA ARG A 15 -10.28 -7.71 3.55
C ARG A 15 -11.67 -7.13 3.78
N LEU A 16 -11.76 -5.82 4.02
CA LEU A 16 -13.03 -5.15 4.32
C LEU A 16 -13.77 -4.71 3.06
N ASN A 17 -13.04 -4.18 2.07
CA ASN A 17 -13.64 -3.44 0.95
C ASN A 17 -13.51 -4.15 -0.41
N PHE A 18 -12.76 -5.25 -0.49
CA PHE A 18 -12.49 -5.95 -1.75
C PHE A 18 -12.67 -7.47 -1.59
N LYS A 19 -13.19 -8.14 -2.62
CA LYS A 19 -13.40 -9.60 -2.56
C LYS A 19 -12.08 -10.37 -2.63
N ASN A 20 -11.10 -9.84 -3.37
CA ASN A 20 -9.83 -10.51 -3.59
C ASN A 20 -8.70 -9.51 -3.89
N ARG A 21 -7.46 -10.03 -3.98
CA ARG A 21 -6.26 -9.23 -4.29
C ARG A 21 -6.26 -8.64 -5.69
N SER A 22 -6.96 -9.25 -6.65
CA SER A 22 -7.02 -8.75 -8.02
C SER A 22 -7.84 -7.46 -8.08
N GLU A 23 -9.02 -7.43 -7.45
CA GLU A 23 -9.87 -6.23 -7.43
C GLU A 23 -9.15 -5.02 -6.82
N LEU A 24 -8.40 -5.22 -5.73
CA LEU A 24 -7.57 -4.17 -5.15
C LEU A 24 -6.44 -3.74 -6.11
N SER A 25 -5.78 -4.69 -6.77
CA SER A 25 -4.74 -4.39 -7.77
C SER A 25 -5.30 -3.55 -8.93
N ASP A 26 -6.51 -3.87 -9.39
CA ASP A 26 -7.18 -3.18 -10.48
C ASP A 26 -7.58 -1.75 -10.05
N LYS A 27 -8.12 -1.59 -8.84
CA LYS A 27 -8.45 -0.28 -8.25
C LYS A 27 -7.21 0.62 -8.08
N LEU A 28 -6.08 0.03 -7.74
CA LEU A 28 -4.80 0.74 -7.53
C LEU A 28 -4.02 0.98 -8.83
N GLU A 29 -4.61 0.69 -10.00
CA GLU A 29 -4.03 0.91 -11.33
C GLU A 29 -2.66 0.22 -11.52
N PHE A 30 -2.45 -0.95 -10.90
CA PHE A 30 -1.22 -1.70 -11.13
C PHE A 30 -1.24 -2.33 -12.53
N ASN A 31 -0.21 -2.04 -13.34
CA ASN A 31 -0.07 -2.57 -14.71
C ASN A 31 -0.17 -4.11 -14.79
N ASN A 32 0.22 -4.83 -13.74
CA ASN A 32 0.02 -6.28 -13.66
C ASN A 32 -0.05 -6.78 -12.19
N LYS A 33 -0.73 -7.92 -12.00
CA LYS A 33 -0.96 -8.55 -10.69
C LYS A 33 0.33 -9.00 -10.00
N GLN A 34 1.36 -9.36 -10.76
CA GLN A 34 2.65 -9.79 -10.22
C GLN A 34 3.39 -8.62 -9.56
N SER A 35 3.31 -7.43 -10.15
CA SER A 35 3.89 -6.20 -9.62
C SER A 35 3.21 -5.76 -8.32
N PHE A 36 1.89 -5.99 -8.21
CA PHE A 36 1.15 -5.81 -6.96
C PHE A 36 1.60 -6.78 -5.88
N HIS A 37 1.74 -8.07 -6.21
CA HIS A 37 2.23 -9.06 -5.27
C HIS A 37 3.65 -8.75 -4.77
N ILE A 38 4.56 -8.38 -5.67
CA ILE A 38 5.93 -7.98 -5.34
C ILE A 38 5.92 -6.72 -4.46
N PHE A 39 5.05 -5.75 -4.74
CA PHE A 39 4.89 -4.56 -3.93
C PHE A 39 4.44 -4.90 -2.51
N MET A 40 3.37 -5.67 -2.34
CA MET A 40 2.87 -6.09 -1.02
C MET A 40 3.94 -6.86 -0.23
N LYS A 41 4.64 -7.80 -0.87
CA LYS A 41 5.73 -8.57 -0.24
C LYS A 41 6.88 -7.67 0.21
N ARG A 42 7.21 -6.62 -0.55
CA ARG A 42 8.26 -5.64 -0.20
C ARG A 42 7.87 -4.80 1.02
N LEU A 43 6.58 -4.43 1.14
CA LEU A 43 6.07 -3.74 2.32
C LEU A 43 6.14 -4.65 3.56
N GLU A 44 5.73 -5.91 3.42
CA GLU A 44 5.72 -6.91 4.50
C GLU A 44 7.11 -7.14 5.11
N ILE A 45 8.14 -7.29 4.27
CA ILE A 45 9.54 -7.47 4.72
C ILE A 45 10.21 -6.16 5.17
N ASN A 46 9.46 -5.06 5.22
CA ASN A 46 9.93 -3.72 5.60
C ASN A 46 11.20 -3.27 4.85
N LYS A 47 11.29 -3.60 3.56
CA LYS A 47 12.51 -3.25 2.79
C LYS A 47 12.55 -1.74 2.59
N SER A 48 13.56 -1.10 3.16
CA SER A 48 13.82 0.33 3.04
C SER A 48 14.30 0.65 1.62
N ASN A 49 13.38 0.82 0.68
CA ASN A 49 13.75 1.37 -0.62
C ASN A 49 12.60 2.15 -1.23
N ASN A 50 12.88 3.38 -1.68
CA ASN A 50 12.16 4.34 -2.55
C ASN A 50 10.70 4.09 -3.00
N GLN A 51 9.83 3.54 -2.14
CA GLN A 51 8.41 3.36 -2.45
C GLN A 51 7.52 4.45 -1.85
N PHE A 52 8.10 5.47 -1.21
CA PHE A 52 7.33 6.54 -0.56
C PHE A 52 6.31 7.18 -1.51
N ASN A 53 6.73 7.66 -2.68
CA ASN A 53 5.82 8.29 -3.66
C ASN A 53 4.71 7.33 -4.11
N ARG A 54 5.06 6.06 -4.32
CA ARG A 54 4.10 5.03 -4.74
C ARG A 54 3.08 4.73 -3.64
N ILE A 55 3.55 4.62 -2.40
CA ILE A 55 2.70 4.42 -1.22
C ILE A 55 1.78 5.62 -1.04
N CYS A 56 2.28 6.84 -1.21
CA CYS A 56 1.47 8.05 -1.13
C CYS A 56 0.34 8.04 -2.16
N ARG A 57 0.64 7.75 -3.43
CA ARG A 57 -0.39 7.64 -4.48
C ARG A 57 -1.42 6.55 -4.19
N ILE A 58 -0.98 5.39 -3.68
CA ILE A 58 -1.90 4.29 -3.34
C ILE A 58 -2.83 4.69 -2.20
N LEU A 59 -2.30 5.32 -1.16
CA LEU A 59 -3.09 5.78 -0.03
C LEU A 59 -4.10 6.85 -0.47
N ASP A 60 -3.69 7.77 -1.34
CA ASP A 60 -4.55 8.81 -1.92
C ASP A 60 -5.71 8.21 -2.74
N ILE A 61 -5.43 7.22 -3.61
CA ILE A 61 -6.46 6.48 -4.38
C ILE A 61 -7.47 5.78 -3.46
N LEU A 62 -7.00 5.31 -2.30
CA LEU A 62 -7.84 4.66 -1.29
C LEU A 62 -8.54 5.66 -0.35
N GLY A 63 -8.32 6.97 -0.53
CA GLY A 63 -8.94 8.02 0.28
C GLY A 63 -8.28 8.26 1.64
N TYR A 64 -7.04 7.83 1.84
CA TYR A 64 -6.28 8.06 3.07
C TYR A 64 -5.48 9.36 3.00
N GLU A 65 -5.51 10.13 4.09
CA GLU A 65 -4.68 11.34 4.26
C GLU A 65 -3.32 11.01 4.92
N ILE A 66 -2.24 11.64 4.43
CA ILE A 66 -0.90 11.50 5.00
C ILE A 66 -0.53 12.76 5.77
N ILE A 67 -0.35 12.60 7.08
CA ILE A 67 0.00 13.70 7.98
C ILE A 67 1.47 13.59 8.39
N ILE A 68 2.27 14.62 8.09
CA ILE A 68 3.68 14.73 8.52
C ILE A 68 3.73 15.58 9.79
N LYS A 69 4.22 14.99 10.89
CA LYS A 69 4.41 15.69 12.18
C LYS A 69 5.88 15.68 12.57
N LYS A 70 6.41 16.84 12.98
CA LYS A 70 7.74 16.94 13.57
C LYS A 70 7.71 16.29 14.96
N LYS A 71 8.65 15.39 15.24
CA LYS A 71 8.87 14.90 16.61
C LYS A 71 9.54 16.01 17.41
N TYR A 72 8.92 16.36 18.55
CA TYR A 72 9.54 17.16 19.60
C TYR A 72 10.39 16.26 20.49
#